data_AF-A0AA35TZK3-F1
#
_entry.id   AF-A0AA35TZK3-F1
#
_cell.length_a   1.000
_cell.length_b   1.000
_cell.length_c   1.000
_cell.angle_alpha   90.00
_cell.angle_beta   90.00
_cell.angle_gamma   90.00
#
_symmetry.space_group_name_H-M   'P 1'
#
loop_
_entity.id
_entity.type
_entity.pdbx_description
1 polymer ?
#
loop_
_entity_poly.entity_id
_entity_poly.type
_entity_poly.pdbx_seq_one_letter_code
_entity_poly.pdbx_strand_id
1 'polypeptide(L)' 'MMELAFEAINSHSTLLAAAVVSAVVFVLYRFLVSPYRLLSSHGIKGPRPLPVVGNYLSIKRIGHNEFLEEQIEKFGPVFG' A
#
# COMPACT_ATOMS: atom_id res chain seq x y z
N MET A 1 18.19 -6.20 -40.89
CA MET A 1 18.86 -5.08 -40.18
C MET A 1 17.86 -4.02 -39.70
N MET A 2 17.00 -3.48 -40.57
CA MET A 2 16.01 -2.45 -40.17
C MET A 2 14.92 -2.95 -39.20
N GLU A 3 14.40 -4.17 -39.39
CA GLU A 3 13.37 -4.73 -38.49
C GLU A 3 13.88 -5.02 -37.08
N LEU A 4 15.10 -5.54 -36.93
CA LEU A 4 15.72 -5.79 -35.63
C LEU A 4 15.91 -4.50 -34.82
N ALA A 5 16.23 -3.39 -35.50
CA ALA A 5 16.35 -2.09 -34.86
C ALA A 5 14.99 -1.57 -34.39
N PHE A 6 13.92 -1.78 -35.17
CA PHE A 6 12.56 -1.39 -34.81
C PHE A 6 12.03 -2.19 -33.61
N GLU A 7 12.25 -3.50 -33.57
CA GLU A 7 11.85 -4.37 -32.48
C GLU A 7 12.57 -4.03 -31.17
N ALA A 8 13.88 -3.73 -31.26
CA ALA A 8 14.66 -3.25 -30.13
C ALA A 8 14.13 -1.90 -29.60
N ILE A 9 13.84 -0.92 -30.46
CA ILE A 9 13.29 0.39 -30.04
C ILE A 9 11.93 0.23 -29.35
N ASN A 10 11.07 -0.64 -29.87
CA ASN A 10 9.77 -0.91 -29.28
C ASN A 10 9.89 -1.58 -27.90
N SER A 11 10.84 -2.52 -27.74
CA SER A 11 11.15 -3.15 -26.45
C SER A 11 11.68 -2.16 -25.41
N HIS A 12 12.57 -1.24 -25.79
CA HIS A 12 13.05 -0.21 -24.86
C HIS A 12 11.92 0.76 -24.46
N SER A 13 11.06 1.12 -25.42
CA SER A 13 9.92 2.00 -25.17
C SER A 13 8.90 1.37 -24.23
N THR A 14 8.64 0.06 -24.35
CA THR A 14 7.74 -0.65 -23.43
C THR A 14 8.33 -0.79 -22.04
N LEU A 15 9.63 -1.05 -21.90
CA LEU A 15 10.32 -1.08 -20.61
C LEU A 15 10.26 0.29 -19.91
N LEU A 16 10.50 1.38 -20.63
CA LEU A 16 10.39 2.74 -20.09
C LEU A 16 8.96 3.04 -19.64
N ALA A 17 7.95 2.69 -20.44
CA ALA A 17 6.56 2.88 -20.05
C ALA A 17 6.21 2.09 -18.77
N ALA A 18 6.64 0.83 -18.67
CA ALA A 18 6.42 0.02 -17.48
C ALA A 18 7.11 0.59 -16.23
N ALA A 19 8.33 1.12 -16.37
CA ALA A 19 9.05 1.78 -15.28
C ALA A 19 8.32 3.05 -14.82
N VAL A 20 7.84 3.88 -15.74
CA VAL A 20 7.05 5.08 -15.42
C VAL A 20 5.76 4.72 -14.71
N VAL A 21 5.01 3.74 -15.23
CA VAL A 21 3.77 3.26 -14.58
C VAL A 21 4.05 2.75 -13.17
N SER A 22 5.11 1.97 -13.00
CA SER A 22 5.53 1.45 -11.68
C SER A 22 5.89 2.58 -10.71
N ALA A 23 6.63 3.58 -11.17
CA ALA A 23 6.98 4.75 -10.37
C ALA A 23 5.74 5.56 -9.96
N VAL A 24 4.79 5.76 -10.88
CA VAL A 24 3.52 6.44 -10.61
C VAL A 24 2.70 5.67 -9.57
N VAL A 25 2.56 4.35 -9.73
CA VAL A 25 1.85 3.48 -8.77
C VAL A 25 2.52 3.53 -7.40
N PHE A 26 3.86 3.49 -7.35
CA PHE A 26 4.61 3.57 -6.10
C PHE A 26 4.41 4.91 -5.38
N VAL A 27 4.51 6.03 -6.11
CA VAL A 27 4.28 7.37 -5.55
C VAL A 27 2.84 7.51 -5.06
N LEU A 28 1.86 7.04 -5.85
CA LEU A 28 0.45 7.07 -5.46
C LEU A 28 0.20 6.24 -4.21
N TYR A 29 0.75 5.03 -4.14
CA TYR A 29 0.68 4.19 -2.94
C TYR A 29 1.26 4.92 -1.72
N ARG A 30 2.43 5.56 -1.88
CA ARG A 30 3.07 6.28 -0.78
C ARG A 30 2.23 7.44 -0.30
N PHE A 31 1.65 8.20 -1.22
CA PHE A 31 0.76 9.31 -0.92
C PHE A 31 -0.48 8.83 -0.16
N LEU A 32 -1.15 7.79 -0.64
CA LEU A 32 -2.34 7.22 -0.02
C LEU A 32 -2.09 6.61 1.36
N VAL A 33 -0.89 6.08 1.60
CA VAL A 33 -0.51 5.48 2.89
C VAL A 33 0.04 6.52 3.88
N SER A 34 0.46 7.70 3.41
CA SER A 34 1.08 8.74 4.23
C SER A 34 0.27 9.12 5.49
N PRO A 35 -1.06 9.33 5.43
CA PRO A 35 -1.86 9.72 6.60
C PRO A 35 -1.82 8.68 7.72
N TYR A 36 -1.70 7.40 7.37
CA TYR A 36 -1.71 6.31 8.33
C TYR A 36 -0.39 6.15 9.10
N ARG A 37 0.64 6.92 8.75
CA ARG A 37 1.94 6.81 9.43
C ARG A 37 1.98 7.56 10.74
N LEU A 38 1.02 8.44 11.03
CA LEU A 38 1.02 9.30 12.20
C LEU A 38 1.21 8.53 13.50
N LEU A 39 0.48 7.44 13.71
CA LEU A 39 0.56 6.67 14.95
C LEU A 39 1.86 5.87 15.02
N SER A 40 2.24 5.23 13.90
CA SER A 40 3.52 4.51 13.80
C SER A 40 4.74 5.41 14.02
N SER A 41 4.69 6.69 13.62
CA SER A 41 5.80 7.62 13.84
C SER A 41 5.94 8.04 15.31
N HIS A 42 4.89 7.86 16.12
CA HIS A 42 4.91 8.08 17.56
C HIS A 42 5.13 6.78 18.35
N GLY A 43 5.48 5.67 17.68
CA GLY A 43 5.74 4.37 18.32
C GLY A 43 4.48 3.62 18.73
N ILE A 44 3.29 4.10 18.34
CA ILE A 44 2.02 3.39 18.56
C ILE A 44 1.95 2.24 17.55
N LYS A 45 1.75 1.03 18.07
CA LYS A 45 1.62 -0.19 17.26
C LYS A 45 0.19 -0.36 16.79
N GLY A 46 -0.03 -1.06 15.67
CA GLY A 46 -1.38 -1.36 15.22
C GLY A 46 -1.42 -2.10 13.88
N PRO A 47 -2.64 -2.43 13.41
CA PRO A 47 -2.86 -3.12 12.15
C PRO A 47 -2.48 -2.24 10.96
N ARG A 48 -1.82 -2.83 9.96
CA ARG A 48 -1.42 -2.11 8.74
C ARG A 48 -2.65 -1.82 7.88
N PRO A 49 -2.96 -0.53 7.64
CA PRO A 49 -4.11 -0.17 6.83
C PRO A 49 -3.88 -0.43 5.34
N LEU A 50 -4.97 -0.75 4.65
CA LEU A 50 -5.00 -0.71 3.20
C LEU A 50 -5.02 0.75 2.71
N PRO A 51 -4.41 1.06 1.55
CA PRO A 51 -4.57 2.36 0.92
C PRO A 51 -6.06 2.71 0.74
N VAL A 52 -6.42 3.97 0.95
CA VAL A 52 -7.79 4.53 0.83
C VAL A 52 -8.77 4.07 1.91
N VAL A 53 -8.91 2.76 2.15
CA VAL A 53 -9.97 2.19 3.01
C VAL A 53 -9.54 1.93 4.46
N GLY A 54 -8.26 2.02 4.76
CA GLY A 54 -7.76 1.75 6.11
C GLY A 54 -7.98 0.30 6.54
N ASN A 55 -8.40 0.12 7.79
CA ASN A 55 -8.75 -1.19 8.37
C ASN A 55 -10.25 -1.52 8.27
N TYR A 56 -11.03 -0.72 7.53
CA TYR A 56 -12.48 -0.87 7.44
C TYR A 56 -12.92 -2.24 6.91
N LEU A 57 -12.21 -2.81 5.93
CA LEU A 57 -12.55 -4.13 5.39
C LEU A 57 -12.40 -5.25 6.43
N SER A 58 -11.41 -5.15 7.31
CA SER A 58 -11.24 -6.09 8.43
C SER A 58 -12.41 -5.95 9.40
N ILE A 59 -12.73 -4.72 9.82
CA ILE A 59 -13.85 -4.42 10.72
C ILE A 59 -15.18 -4.90 10.12
N LYS A 60 -15.40 -4.71 8.82
CA LYS A 60 -16.63 -5.17 8.14
C LYS A 60 -16.72 -6.70 8.09
N ARG A 61 -15.59 -7.41 8.01
CA ARG A 61 -15.54 -8.87 7.87
C ARG A 61 -15.83 -9.58 9.19
N ILE A 62 -15.17 -9.18 10.26
CA ILE A 62 -15.24 -9.87 11.57
C ILE A 62 -16.11 -9.11 12.59
N GLY A 63 -16.52 -7.88 12.27
CA GLY A 63 -17.27 -7.03 13.21
C GLY A 63 -16.36 -6.20 14.10
N HIS A 64 -16.94 -5.16 14.69
CA HIS A 64 -16.18 -4.16 15.45
C HIS A 64 -15.57 -4.72 16.73
N ASN A 65 -16.35 -5.47 17.52
CA ASN A 65 -15.90 -5.98 18.83
C ASN A 65 -14.79 -7.02 18.67
N GLU A 66 -14.97 -8.01 17.80
CA GLU A 66 -13.97 -9.05 17.52
C GLU A 66 -12.67 -8.42 16.99
N PHE A 67 -12.78 -7.42 16.09
CA PHE A 67 -11.61 -6.68 15.64
C PHE A 67 -10.87 -5.97 16.77
N LEU A 68 -11.59 -5.31 17.68
CA LEU A 68 -10.99 -4.62 18.83
C LEU A 68 -10.30 -5.61 19.78
N GLU A 69 -10.96 -6.73 20.09
CA GLU A 69 -10.40 -7.77 20.96
C GLU A 69 -9.09 -8.32 20.39
N GLU A 70 -9.04 -8.66 19.10
CA GLU A 70 -7.81 -9.09 18.42
C GLU A 70 -6.71 -8.02 18.47
N GLN A 71 -7.06 -6.74 18.28
CA GLN A 71 -6.07 -5.67 18.32
C GLN A 71 -5.52 -5.46 19.73
N ILE A 72 -6.38 -5.51 20.74
CA ILE A 72 -5.99 -5.36 22.15
C ILE A 72 -5.07 -6.51 22.58
N GLU A 73 -5.41 -7.74 22.22
CA GLU A 73 -4.59 -8.91 22.52
C GLU A 73 -3.20 -8.79 21.87
N LYS A 74 -3.15 -8.32 20.63
CA LYS A 74 -1.91 -8.29 19.84
C LYS A 74 -1.01 -7.08 20.11
N PHE A 75 -1.61 -5.92 20.34
CA PHE A 75 -0.88 -4.64 20.42
C PHE A 75 -0.97 -3.97 21.79
N GLY A 76 -1.86 -4.43 22.66
CA GLY A 76 -2.08 -3.88 23.99
C GLY A 76 -3.21 -2.82 24.02
N PRO A 77 -3.40 -2.16 25.18
CA PRO A 77 -4.52 -1.24 25.39
C PRO A 77 -4.46 0.05 24.56
N VAL A 78 -3.30 0.36 23.96
CA VAL A 78 -3.11 1.53 23.08
C VAL A 78 -2.58 1.04 21.74
N PHE A 79 -3.40 1.16 20.70
CA PHE A 79 -3.06 0.79 19.33
C PHE A 79 -3.69 1.74 18.31
N GLY A 80 -3.20 1.69 17.06
CA GLY A 80 -3.87 2.30 15.90
C GLY A 80 -3.10 2.25 14.60
#